data_AF-A0A1N6EMB0-F1
#
_entry.id   AF-A0A1N6EMB0-F1
#
_cell.length_a   1.000
_cell.length_b   1.000
_cell.length_c   1.000
_cell.angle_alpha   90.00
_cell.angle_beta   90.00
_cell.angle_gamma   90.00
#
_symmetry.space_group_name_H-M   'P 1'
#
loop_
_entity.id
_entity.type
_entity.pdbx_description
1 polymer ?
#
loop_
_entity_poly.entity_id
_entity_poly.type
_entity_poly.pdbx_seq_one_letter_code
_entity_poly.pdbx_strand_id
1 'polypeptide(L)'
;MNKTFLMTSAATLSAVGVLFLSPVTASAHCDTMDGPVIGDAQTAIKENNINYIAKWVSPEEEANLTDIFNQTMEVRDDSPEAQELADQYLFENLVRVHRAGEGAPYTGVKPEGFPMAEEIVAADESIKIGNLDPLKDLVESEEIPELEESLSDVLATKDFDTADLDAGREYVMNYVTFTHLAEGEELEGGHVEEGHEEAEQEEAVEVDEIEVEKSTTNWFSWGLAGLFFITTIIGFTRKKA
;
A
#
# COMPACT_ATOMS: atom_id res chain seq x y z
N MET A 1 -13.08 71.55 -15.83
CA MET A 1 -13.14 71.21 -14.40
C MET A 1 -14.18 70.10 -14.29
N ASN A 2 -13.89 68.83 -13.96
CA ASN A 2 -12.84 68.25 -13.12
C ASN A 2 -12.28 66.94 -13.72
N LYS A 3 -11.01 66.69 -13.45
CA LYS A 3 -10.32 65.41 -13.68
C LYS A 3 -10.67 64.44 -12.55
N THR A 4 -10.30 63.17 -12.75
CA THR A 4 -10.19 62.04 -11.80
C THR A 4 -11.47 61.26 -11.46
N PHE A 5 -11.72 60.18 -12.22
CA PHE A 5 -11.57 58.84 -11.65
C PHE A 5 -11.16 57.85 -12.75
N LEU A 6 -9.86 57.58 -12.77
CA LEU A 6 -9.20 56.51 -13.50
C LEU A 6 -9.33 55.24 -12.63
N MET A 7 -9.29 54.08 -13.29
CA MET A 7 -9.13 52.73 -12.71
C MET A 7 -10.37 52.12 -12.03
N THR A 8 -10.90 51.06 -12.65
CA THR A 8 -10.84 49.67 -12.15
C THR A 8 -11.96 48.86 -12.80
N SER A 9 -11.66 48.05 -13.82
CA SER A 9 -12.43 46.86 -14.20
C SER A 9 -11.70 46.13 -15.33
N ALA A 10 -10.50 45.62 -15.00
CA ALA A 10 -9.77 44.70 -15.85
C ALA A 10 -8.88 43.82 -14.96
N ALA A 11 -9.49 42.91 -14.20
CA ALA A 11 -8.80 41.81 -13.53
C ALA A 11 -9.84 40.79 -13.00
N THR A 12 -10.42 39.98 -13.88
CA THR A 12 -11.00 38.68 -13.50
C THR A 12 -10.44 37.64 -14.47
N LEU A 13 -9.16 37.36 -14.32
CA LEU A 13 -8.48 36.26 -14.98
C LEU A 13 -7.82 35.39 -13.90
N SER A 14 -8.15 34.10 -13.95
CA SER A 14 -7.44 32.98 -13.32
C SER A 14 -7.57 32.80 -11.81
N ALA A 15 -8.73 32.32 -11.37
CA ALA A 15 -8.77 31.31 -10.31
C ALA A 15 -8.63 29.92 -10.98
N VAL A 16 -7.43 29.60 -11.44
CA VAL A 16 -7.07 28.19 -11.69
C VAL A 16 -6.75 27.63 -10.32
N GLY A 17 -7.60 26.73 -9.85
CA GLY A 17 -7.41 26.03 -8.59
C GLY A 17 -6.05 25.36 -8.60
N VAL A 18 -5.13 25.88 -7.78
CA VAL A 18 -4.09 25.06 -7.20
C VAL A 18 -4.82 24.22 -6.16
N LEU A 19 -5.40 23.11 -6.62
CA LEU A 19 -5.55 21.95 -5.75
C LEU A 19 -4.12 21.63 -5.32
N PHE A 20 -3.78 22.04 -4.11
CA PHE A 20 -2.69 21.40 -3.40
C PHE A 20 -3.14 19.95 -3.29
N LEU A 21 -2.64 19.12 -4.20
CA LEU A 21 -2.41 17.72 -3.90
C LEU A 21 -1.41 17.79 -2.74
N SER A 22 -1.93 17.78 -1.51
CA SER A 22 -1.10 17.39 -0.39
C SER A 22 -0.46 16.08 -0.84
N PRO A 23 0.88 15.98 -0.90
CA PRO A 23 1.46 14.67 -1.07
C PRO A 23 0.86 13.86 0.07
N VAL A 24 0.07 12.83 -0.27
CA VAL A 24 -0.11 11.69 0.62
C VAL A 24 1.31 11.40 1.08
N THR A 25 1.56 11.48 2.37
CA THR A 25 2.86 11.26 2.99
C THR A 25 3.15 9.78 2.88
N ALA A 26 3.24 9.30 1.64
CA ALA A 26 3.32 7.90 1.34
C ALA A 26 4.62 7.43 1.99
N SER A 27 4.47 6.55 2.97
CA SER A 27 5.51 6.19 3.93
C SER A 27 6.87 6.04 3.26
N ALA A 28 7.86 6.79 3.76
CA ALA A 28 9.25 6.62 3.35
C ALA A 28 9.81 5.30 3.90
N HIS A 29 9.11 4.63 4.83
CA HIS A 29 9.63 3.45 5.49
C HIS A 29 9.93 2.33 4.50
N CYS A 30 8.96 2.03 3.63
CA CYS A 30 9.05 1.00 2.60
C CYS A 30 10.03 1.32 1.47
N ASP A 31 10.53 2.56 1.37
CA ASP A 31 11.51 2.97 0.35
C ASP A 31 12.90 3.30 0.91
N THR A 32 13.19 2.98 2.19
CA THR A 32 14.52 3.17 2.80
C THR A 32 15.41 1.92 2.76
N MET A 33 16.73 2.12 2.75
CA MET A 33 17.72 1.04 2.90
C MET A 33 17.60 0.27 4.24
N ASP A 34 17.12 0.95 5.29
CA ASP A 34 16.90 0.35 6.61
C ASP A 34 15.49 -0.24 6.77
N GLY A 35 14.64 -0.10 5.76
CA GLY A 35 13.23 -0.47 5.79
C GLY A 35 12.98 -1.95 5.53
N PRO A 36 11.75 -2.42 5.79
CA PRO A 36 11.39 -3.83 5.79
C PRO A 36 11.48 -4.45 4.38
N VAL A 37 11.14 -3.69 3.34
CA VAL A 37 11.21 -4.13 1.94
C VAL A 37 12.66 -4.45 1.55
N ILE A 38 13.61 -3.59 1.90
CA ILE A 38 15.03 -3.82 1.60
C ILE A 38 15.63 -4.88 2.52
N GLY A 39 15.24 -4.93 3.80
CA GLY A 39 15.64 -5.99 4.72
C GLY A 39 15.25 -7.39 4.21
N ASP A 40 14.04 -7.54 3.66
CA ASP A 40 13.60 -8.78 3.04
C ASP A 40 14.32 -9.05 1.70
N ALA A 41 14.70 -8.03 0.93
CA ALA A 41 15.52 -8.20 -0.27
C ALA A 41 16.92 -8.72 0.04
N GLN A 42 17.56 -8.18 1.08
CA GLN A 42 18.84 -8.68 1.57
C GLN A 42 18.73 -10.14 2.03
N THR A 43 17.63 -10.48 2.70
CA THR A 43 17.34 -11.87 3.10
C THR A 43 17.11 -12.77 1.89
N ALA A 44 16.35 -12.31 0.90
CA ALA A 44 16.10 -13.04 -0.36
C ALA A 44 17.40 -13.39 -1.09
N ILE A 45 18.32 -12.42 -1.21
CA ILE A 45 19.64 -12.63 -1.82
C ILE A 45 20.44 -13.65 -1.00
N LYS A 46 20.52 -13.46 0.32
CA LYS A 46 21.31 -14.30 1.23
C LYS A 46 20.85 -15.76 1.21
N GLU A 47 19.54 -15.99 1.21
CA GLU A 47 18.94 -17.32 1.21
C GLU A 47 18.70 -17.86 -0.21
N ASN A 48 19.01 -17.07 -1.25
CA ASN A 48 18.68 -17.34 -2.66
C ASN A 48 17.21 -17.78 -2.83
N ASN A 49 16.29 -17.03 -2.21
CA ASN A 49 14.87 -17.35 -2.16
C ASN A 49 14.03 -16.09 -2.43
N ILE A 50 13.42 -16.03 -3.62
CA ILE A 50 12.58 -14.91 -4.06
C ILE A 50 11.35 -14.69 -3.17
N ASN A 51 10.86 -15.71 -2.48
CA ASN A 51 9.60 -15.61 -1.75
C ASN A 51 9.63 -14.59 -0.61
N TYR A 52 10.82 -14.28 -0.07
CA TYR A 52 10.99 -13.20 0.90
C TYR A 52 10.55 -11.84 0.34
N ILE A 53 10.70 -11.60 -0.97
CA ILE A 53 10.31 -10.35 -1.62
C ILE A 53 9.06 -10.42 -2.49
N ALA A 54 8.69 -11.61 -2.99
CA ALA A 54 7.47 -11.78 -3.79
C ALA A 54 6.19 -11.43 -3.02
N LYS A 55 6.20 -11.53 -1.69
CA LYS A 55 5.09 -11.12 -0.82
C LYS A 55 4.82 -9.60 -0.80
N TRP A 56 5.79 -8.78 -1.21
CA TRP A 56 5.67 -7.31 -1.21
C TRP A 56 5.08 -6.73 -2.50
N VAL A 57 4.79 -7.59 -3.49
CA VAL A 57 4.28 -7.18 -4.79
C VAL A 57 2.97 -7.91 -5.12
N SER A 58 2.19 -7.33 -6.01
CA SER A 58 0.97 -7.96 -6.48
C SER A 58 1.28 -9.26 -7.25
N PRO A 59 0.35 -10.22 -7.30
CA PRO A 59 0.53 -11.46 -8.07
C PRO A 59 0.90 -11.22 -9.54
N GLU A 60 0.41 -10.13 -10.14
CA GLU A 60 0.70 -9.77 -11.53
C GLU A 60 2.16 -9.39 -11.76
N GLU A 61 2.82 -8.79 -10.77
CA GLU A 61 4.21 -8.35 -10.84
C GLU A 61 5.21 -9.40 -10.34
N GLU A 62 4.73 -10.52 -9.77
CA GLU A 62 5.58 -11.59 -9.23
C GLU A 62 6.55 -12.16 -10.28
N ALA A 63 6.06 -12.41 -11.50
CA ALA A 63 6.89 -12.95 -12.58
C ALA A 63 7.99 -11.98 -13.01
N ASN A 64 7.64 -10.69 -13.11
CA ASN A 64 8.59 -9.62 -13.44
C ASN A 64 9.67 -9.50 -12.35
N LEU A 65 9.28 -9.49 -11.08
CA LEU A 65 10.23 -9.43 -9.96
C LEU A 65 11.11 -10.69 -9.89
N THR A 66 10.56 -11.86 -10.22
CA THR A 66 11.33 -13.12 -10.30
C THR A 66 12.41 -13.06 -11.36
N ASP A 67 12.11 -12.52 -12.54
CA ASP A 67 13.09 -12.34 -13.62
C ASP A 67 14.20 -11.36 -13.23
N ILE A 68 13.87 -10.29 -12.51
CA ILE A 68 14.83 -9.31 -11.96
C ILE A 68 15.74 -9.98 -10.93
N PHE A 69 15.17 -10.74 -10.00
CA PHE A 69 15.92 -11.47 -8.98
C PHE A 69 16.89 -12.47 -9.60
N ASN A 70 16.44 -13.25 -10.59
CA ASN A 70 17.29 -14.21 -11.30
C ASN A 70 18.47 -13.52 -12.00
N GLN A 71 18.24 -12.38 -12.66
CA GLN A 71 19.31 -11.58 -13.29
C GLN A 71 20.29 -11.04 -12.26
N THR A 72 19.80 -10.55 -11.12
CA THR A 72 20.66 -10.11 -10.00
C THR A 72 21.54 -11.26 -9.52
N MET A 73 20.97 -12.43 -9.25
CA MET A 73 21.70 -13.60 -8.77
C MET A 73 22.70 -14.13 -9.81
N GLU A 74 22.42 -13.99 -11.11
CA GLU A 74 23.30 -14.45 -12.19
C GLU A 74 24.64 -13.67 -12.23
N VAL A 75 24.61 -12.35 -12.02
CA VAL A 75 25.76 -11.48 -12.26
C VAL A 75 26.44 -10.98 -10.98
N ARG A 76 25.78 -11.06 -9.82
CA ARG A 76 26.29 -10.47 -8.57
C ARG A 76 27.61 -11.05 -8.08
N ASP A 77 27.92 -12.30 -8.44
CA ASP A 77 29.12 -12.99 -7.97
C ASP A 77 30.36 -12.75 -8.87
N ASP A 78 30.22 -11.95 -9.94
CA ASP A 78 31.31 -11.67 -10.89
C ASP A 78 32.43 -10.79 -10.30
N SER A 79 32.07 -9.79 -9.48
CA SER A 79 33.01 -8.91 -8.76
C SER A 79 32.30 -8.14 -7.64
N PRO A 80 33.03 -7.52 -6.69
CA PRO A 80 32.42 -6.65 -5.68
C PRO A 80 31.61 -5.49 -6.28
N GLU A 81 32.07 -4.89 -7.39
CA GLU A 81 31.36 -3.83 -8.09
C GLU A 81 30.11 -4.35 -8.82
N ALA A 82 30.17 -5.58 -9.36
CA ALA A 82 29.01 -6.23 -9.96
C ALA A 82 27.96 -6.54 -8.89
N GLN A 83 28.39 -6.98 -7.71
CA GLN A 83 27.51 -7.21 -6.57
C GLN A 83 26.77 -5.94 -6.17
N GLU A 84 27.48 -4.83 -5.95
CA GLU A 84 26.88 -3.54 -5.57
C GLU A 84 25.84 -3.08 -6.61
N LEU A 85 26.16 -3.18 -7.90
CA LEU A 85 25.25 -2.79 -8.97
C LEU A 85 24.03 -3.72 -9.07
N ALA A 86 24.22 -5.03 -8.91
CA ALA A 86 23.16 -6.03 -9.02
C ALA A 86 22.19 -5.98 -7.82
N ASP A 87 22.73 -5.81 -6.61
CA ASP A 87 21.94 -5.67 -5.38
C ASP A 87 21.13 -4.35 -5.47
N GLN A 88 21.74 -3.23 -5.86
CA GLN A 88 21.04 -1.95 -6.07
C GLN A 88 19.96 -2.05 -7.16
N TYR A 89 20.24 -2.75 -8.27
CA TYR A 89 19.26 -2.99 -9.32
C TYR A 89 18.01 -3.73 -8.79
N LEU A 90 18.18 -4.75 -7.93
CA LEU A 90 17.07 -5.43 -7.30
C LEU A 90 16.28 -4.47 -6.40
N PHE A 91 16.97 -3.75 -5.52
CA PHE A 91 16.35 -2.84 -4.54
C PHE A 91 15.50 -1.76 -5.20
N GLU A 92 16.03 -1.09 -6.22
CA GLU A 92 15.30 -0.03 -6.93
C GLU A 92 14.06 -0.54 -7.65
N ASN A 93 14.12 -1.74 -8.24
CA ASN A 93 12.96 -2.30 -8.93
C ASN A 93 11.92 -2.84 -7.96
N LEU A 94 12.33 -3.51 -6.88
CA LEU A 94 11.43 -3.98 -5.84
C LEU A 94 10.66 -2.80 -5.23
N VAL A 95 11.36 -1.76 -4.78
CA VAL A 95 10.73 -0.56 -4.22
C VAL A 95 9.82 0.10 -5.26
N ARG A 96 10.24 0.23 -6.52
CA ARG A 96 9.39 0.81 -7.56
C ARG A 96 8.08 0.06 -7.76
N VAL A 97 8.14 -1.27 -7.81
CA VAL A 97 6.95 -2.13 -8.01
C VAL A 97 6.04 -2.07 -6.78
N HIS A 98 6.61 -2.19 -5.58
CA HIS A 98 5.87 -2.12 -4.33
C HIS A 98 5.13 -0.77 -4.19
N ARG A 99 5.83 0.35 -4.38
CA ARG A 99 5.25 1.70 -4.33
C ARG A 99 4.14 1.89 -5.36
N ALA A 100 4.31 1.35 -6.58
CA ALA A 100 3.26 1.38 -7.59
C ALA A 100 2.00 0.60 -7.16
N GLY A 101 2.17 -0.50 -6.43
CA GLY A 101 1.07 -1.25 -5.81
C GLY A 101 0.30 -0.44 -4.76
N GLU A 102 0.99 0.42 -4.02
CA GLU A 102 0.40 1.36 -3.06
C GLU A 102 -0.20 2.62 -3.73
N GLY A 103 -0.13 2.72 -5.07
CA GLY A 103 -0.54 3.93 -5.79
C GLY A 103 0.41 5.13 -5.59
N ALA A 104 1.58 4.91 -5.01
CA ALA A 104 2.58 5.93 -4.70
C ALA A 104 3.67 6.06 -5.78
N PRO A 105 4.21 7.27 -6.03
CA PRO A 105 5.29 7.44 -6.97
C PRO A 105 6.62 6.90 -6.43
N TYR A 106 7.42 6.30 -7.31
CA TYR A 106 8.81 5.95 -7.01
C TYR A 106 9.69 7.21 -6.96
N THR A 107 10.32 7.48 -5.81
CA THR A 107 11.20 8.65 -5.59
C THR A 107 12.64 8.27 -5.26
N GLY A 108 13.06 7.05 -5.59
CA GLY A 108 14.38 6.51 -5.27
C GLY A 108 14.41 5.79 -3.92
N VAL A 109 15.33 4.83 -3.79
CA VAL A 109 15.65 4.20 -2.50
C VAL A 109 16.38 5.22 -1.62
N LYS A 110 15.86 5.48 -0.42
CA LYS A 110 16.45 6.40 0.54
C LYS A 110 17.69 5.77 1.19
N PRO A 111 18.76 6.53 1.43
CA PRO A 111 19.99 5.99 2.00
C PRO A 111 19.79 5.49 3.44
N GLU A 112 20.72 4.69 3.93
CA GLU A 112 20.79 4.32 5.35
C GLU A 112 20.81 5.57 6.25
N GLY A 113 20.11 5.50 7.37
CA GLY A 113 19.95 6.59 8.32
C GLY A 113 19.05 7.72 7.82
N PHE A 114 18.26 7.50 6.77
CA PHE A 114 17.24 8.47 6.35
C PHE A 114 16.23 8.68 7.49
N PRO A 115 15.93 9.94 7.87
CA PRO A 115 14.99 10.19 8.97
C PRO A 115 13.60 9.64 8.66
N MET A 116 13.07 8.84 9.58
CA MET A 116 11.70 8.31 9.55
C MET A 116 10.82 9.06 10.55
N ALA A 117 9.51 9.04 10.32
CA ALA A 117 8.52 9.52 11.26
C ALA A 117 8.63 8.74 12.59
N GLU A 118 8.42 9.41 13.72
CA GLU A 118 8.56 8.78 15.05
C GLU A 118 7.49 7.69 15.24
N GLU A 119 6.31 7.95 14.68
CA GLU A 119 5.14 7.09 14.62
C GLU A 119 5.44 5.77 13.90
N ILE A 120 6.15 5.80 12.77
CA ILE A 120 6.57 4.58 12.05
C ILE A 120 7.54 3.75 12.88
N VAL A 121 8.56 4.40 13.46
CA VAL A 121 9.55 3.71 14.29
C VAL A 121 8.87 3.06 15.50
N ALA A 122 7.87 3.75 16.07
CA ALA A 122 7.05 3.24 17.15
C ALA A 122 6.10 2.11 16.69
N ALA A 123 5.56 2.16 15.48
CA ALA A 123 4.73 1.10 14.91
C ALA A 123 5.54 -0.21 14.76
N ASP A 124 6.74 -0.14 14.18
CA ASP A 124 7.62 -1.31 14.08
C ASP A 124 7.98 -1.91 15.45
N GLU A 125 8.29 -1.06 16.43
CA GLU A 125 8.57 -1.53 17.78
C GLU A 125 7.31 -2.15 18.41
N SER A 126 6.12 -1.60 18.14
CA SER A 126 4.83 -2.14 18.61
C SER A 126 4.58 -3.55 18.06
N ILE A 127 4.87 -3.79 16.78
CA ILE A 127 4.80 -5.13 16.16
C ILE A 127 5.82 -6.08 16.79
N LYS A 128 7.00 -5.58 17.16
CA LYS A 128 8.06 -6.37 17.77
C LYS A 128 7.73 -6.80 19.20
N ILE A 129 7.16 -5.90 20.01
CA ILE A 129 6.81 -6.20 21.41
C ILE A 129 5.38 -6.70 21.60
N GLY A 130 4.55 -6.61 20.55
CA GLY A 130 3.17 -7.10 20.53
C GLY A 130 2.18 -6.25 21.32
N ASN A 131 2.41 -4.94 21.45
CA ASN A 131 1.49 -3.99 22.08
C ASN A 131 1.77 -2.55 21.63
N LEU A 132 0.84 -1.63 21.88
CA LEU A 132 0.91 -0.22 21.46
C LEU A 132 1.70 0.70 22.41
N ASP A 133 2.41 0.20 23.43
CA ASP A 133 3.15 1.06 24.36
C ASP A 133 4.04 2.12 23.67
N PRO A 134 4.74 1.83 22.55
CA PRO A 134 5.56 2.81 21.84
C PRO A 134 4.75 3.93 21.16
N LEU A 135 3.47 3.69 20.83
CA LEU A 135 2.62 4.63 20.10
C LEU A 135 1.77 5.53 21.00
N LYS A 136 1.55 5.17 22.28
CA LYS A 136 0.57 5.82 23.17
C LYS A 136 0.71 7.34 23.33
N ASP A 137 1.92 7.87 23.21
CA ASP A 137 2.19 9.32 23.34
C ASP A 137 2.40 10.01 21.98
N LEU A 138 2.27 9.28 20.86
CA LEU A 138 2.49 9.74 19.50
C LEU A 138 1.21 9.83 18.66
N VAL A 139 0.15 9.12 19.07
CA VAL A 139 -1.14 9.08 18.38
C VAL A 139 -2.25 9.67 19.26
N GLU A 140 -3.34 10.10 18.64
CA GLU A 140 -4.48 10.63 19.39
C GLU A 140 -5.19 9.49 20.13
N SER A 141 -5.69 9.76 21.34
CA SER A 141 -6.33 8.71 22.17
C SER A 141 -7.57 8.07 21.51
N GLU A 142 -8.12 8.74 20.50
CA GLU A 142 -9.27 8.33 19.71
C GLU A 142 -8.91 7.26 18.66
N GLU A 143 -7.64 7.20 18.23
CA GLU A 143 -7.12 6.25 17.22
C GLU A 143 -6.69 4.92 17.85
N ILE A 144 -6.48 4.88 19.17
CA ILE A 144 -5.97 3.71 19.90
C ILE A 144 -6.80 2.44 19.64
N PRO A 145 -8.16 2.44 19.67
CA PRO A 145 -8.92 1.22 19.42
C PRO A 145 -8.69 0.63 18.02
N GLU A 146 -8.60 1.48 16.99
CA GLU A 146 -8.35 1.04 15.61
C GLU A 146 -6.92 0.52 15.44
N LEU A 147 -5.93 1.17 16.08
CA LEU A 147 -4.56 0.67 16.14
C LEU A 147 -4.44 -0.66 16.90
N GLU A 148 -5.25 -0.89 17.93
CA GLU A 148 -5.25 -2.18 18.67
C GLU A 148 -5.76 -3.31 17.78
N GLU A 149 -6.84 -3.07 17.03
CA GLU A 149 -7.39 -4.00 16.05
C GLU A 149 -6.38 -4.29 14.94
N SER A 150 -5.83 -3.24 14.31
CA SER A 150 -4.87 -3.38 13.22
C SER A 150 -3.57 -4.07 13.67
N LEU A 151 -3.07 -3.78 14.88
CA LEU A 151 -1.93 -4.51 15.45
C LEU A 151 -2.27 -6.00 15.66
N SER A 152 -3.48 -6.32 16.12
CA SER A 152 -3.92 -7.70 16.27
C SER A 152 -3.89 -8.45 14.94
N ASP A 153 -4.33 -7.84 13.85
CA ASP A 153 -4.29 -8.43 12.51
C ASP A 153 -2.85 -8.67 12.01
N VAL A 154 -1.95 -7.70 12.24
CA VAL A 154 -0.52 -7.88 11.96
C VAL A 154 0.03 -9.08 12.72
N LEU A 155 -0.22 -9.16 14.03
CA LEU A 155 0.30 -10.24 14.87
C LEU A 155 -0.29 -11.60 14.52
N ALA A 156 -1.57 -11.66 14.13
CA ALA A 156 -2.24 -12.89 13.71
C ALA A 156 -1.67 -13.47 12.40
N THR A 157 -1.15 -12.60 11.54
CA THR A 157 -0.63 -12.96 10.20
C THR A 157 0.89 -13.02 10.13
N LYS A 158 1.60 -12.53 11.16
CA LYS A 158 3.07 -12.43 11.22
C LYS A 158 3.81 -13.75 11.02
N ASP A 159 3.28 -14.82 11.60
CA ASP A 159 3.90 -16.14 11.55
C ASP A 159 3.32 -16.96 10.39
N PHE A 160 3.81 -16.72 9.17
CA PHE A 160 3.44 -17.45 7.96
C PHE A 160 4.59 -18.31 7.41
N ASP A 161 4.26 -19.34 6.62
CA ASP A 161 5.26 -20.10 5.87
C ASP A 161 5.75 -19.25 4.69
N THR A 162 7.05 -19.03 4.57
CA THR A 162 7.65 -18.28 3.46
C THR A 162 7.34 -18.91 2.08
N ALA A 163 6.98 -20.19 2.02
CA ALA A 163 6.51 -20.82 0.78
C ALA A 163 5.06 -20.41 0.39
N ASP A 164 4.27 -19.91 1.34
CA ASP A 164 2.90 -19.46 1.15
C ASP A 164 2.86 -17.95 0.87
N LEU A 165 2.89 -17.60 -0.42
CA LEU A 165 2.89 -16.20 -0.84
C LEU A 165 1.59 -15.47 -0.53
N ASP A 166 0.47 -16.17 -0.48
CA ASP A 166 -0.81 -15.53 -0.19
C ASP A 166 -0.88 -15.14 1.29
N ALA A 167 -0.44 -16.02 2.19
CA ALA A 167 -0.28 -15.69 3.61
C ALA A 167 0.77 -14.57 3.83
N GLY A 168 1.87 -14.58 3.08
CA GLY A 168 2.86 -13.52 3.12
C GLY A 168 2.33 -12.16 2.68
N ARG A 169 1.49 -12.14 1.64
CA ARG A 169 0.81 -10.92 1.15
C ARG A 169 -0.23 -10.40 2.14
N GLU A 170 -0.95 -11.30 2.81
CA GLU A 170 -1.89 -10.94 3.86
C GLU A 170 -1.17 -10.25 5.03
N TYR A 171 -0.02 -10.79 5.46
CA TYR A 171 0.84 -10.13 6.45
C TYR A 171 1.30 -8.74 5.99
N VAL A 172 1.79 -8.62 4.76
CA VAL A 172 2.25 -7.32 4.22
C VAL A 172 1.11 -6.30 4.18
N MET A 173 -0.10 -6.73 3.79
CA MET A 173 -1.28 -5.86 3.79
C MET A 173 -1.59 -5.34 5.19
N ASN A 174 -1.66 -6.23 6.19
CA ASN A 174 -1.92 -5.82 7.57
C ASN A 174 -0.81 -4.92 8.11
N TYR A 175 0.45 -5.24 7.78
CA TYR A 175 1.62 -4.44 8.16
C TYR A 175 1.51 -3.00 7.62
N VAL A 176 1.29 -2.85 6.32
CA VAL A 176 1.19 -1.53 5.66
C VAL A 176 0.01 -0.75 6.22
N THR A 177 -1.15 -1.37 6.39
CA THR A 177 -2.34 -0.76 7.00
C THR A 177 -2.04 -0.23 8.40
N PHE A 178 -1.42 -1.03 9.27
CA PHE A 178 -1.08 -0.61 10.62
C PHE A 178 -0.09 0.56 10.62
N THR A 179 0.91 0.54 9.75
CA THR A 179 1.89 1.64 9.67
C THR A 179 1.29 2.93 9.13
N HIS A 180 0.37 2.88 8.17
CA HIS A 180 -0.33 4.05 7.67
C HIS A 180 -1.27 4.65 8.73
N LEU A 181 -1.99 3.80 9.46
CA LEU A 181 -2.81 4.24 10.60
C LEU A 181 -1.95 4.94 11.67
N ALA A 182 -0.77 4.39 11.99
CA ALA A 182 0.13 5.01 12.95
C ALA A 182 0.64 6.39 12.49
N GLU A 183 0.83 6.60 11.18
CA GLU A 183 1.18 7.92 10.60
C GLU A 183 0.01 8.90 10.53
N GLY A 184 -1.20 8.50 10.95
CA GLY A 184 -2.41 9.34 10.93
C GLY A 184 -3.05 9.45 9.54
N GLU A 185 -2.77 8.51 8.63
CA GLU A 185 -3.50 8.42 7.36
C GLU A 185 -4.89 7.81 7.61
N GLU A 186 -5.95 8.56 7.33
CA GLU A 186 -7.32 8.03 7.32
C GLU A 186 -7.45 6.95 6.23
N LEU A 187 -7.86 5.74 6.59
CA LEU A 187 -8.18 4.70 5.63
C LEU A 187 -9.40 5.15 4.80
N GLU A 188 -9.24 5.38 3.49
CA GLU A 188 -10.38 5.61 2.60
C GLU A 188 -11.25 4.33 2.53
N GLY A 189 -12.29 4.25 3.39
CA GLY A 189 -13.42 3.34 3.21
C GLY A 189 -13.53 2.15 4.16
N GLY A 190 -13.67 2.42 5.47
CA GLY A 190 -13.92 1.40 6.50
C GLY A 190 -15.20 1.59 7.33
N HIS A 191 -16.21 2.35 6.88
CA HIS A 191 -17.49 2.39 7.60
C HIS A 191 -18.36 1.18 7.21
N VAL A 192 -18.26 0.10 7.99
CA VAL A 192 -19.38 -0.84 8.11
C VAL A 192 -20.37 -0.19 9.08
N GLU A 193 -21.46 0.37 8.55
CA GLU A 193 -22.63 0.71 9.38
C GLU A 193 -23.18 -0.60 9.96
N GLU A 194 -22.87 -0.89 11.22
CA GLU A 194 -23.66 -1.82 12.02
C GLU A 194 -24.96 -1.14 12.43
N GLY A 195 -25.98 -1.26 11.58
CA GLY A 195 -27.35 -0.97 11.93
C GLY A 195 -27.87 -1.96 12.97
N HIS A 196 -27.83 -1.57 14.25
CA HIS A 196 -28.59 -2.21 15.32
C HIS A 196 -30.09 -2.00 15.11
N GLU A 197 -30.81 -3.04 14.70
CA GLU A 197 -32.25 -3.18 14.99
C GLU A 197 -32.47 -4.41 15.87
N GLU A 198 -32.90 -4.17 17.11
CA GLU A 198 -33.42 -5.18 18.02
C GLU A 198 -34.77 -5.73 17.53
N ALA A 199 -34.88 -7.06 17.47
CA ALA A 199 -36.14 -7.75 17.75
C ALA A 199 -35.89 -9.21 18.15
N GLU A 200 -36.04 -9.50 19.44
CA GLU A 200 -36.27 -10.87 19.92
C GLU A 200 -37.66 -11.36 19.48
N GLN A 201 -37.72 -12.55 18.89
CA GLN A 201 -38.54 -13.64 19.43
C GLN A 201 -38.20 -15.00 18.81
N GLU A 202 -38.12 -15.96 19.74
CA GLU A 202 -37.70 -17.35 19.65
C GLU A 202 -38.83 -18.27 19.15
N GLU A 203 -38.59 -19.11 18.14
CA GLU A 203 -39.21 -20.45 18.07
C GLU A 203 -38.40 -21.40 17.17
N ALA A 204 -38.17 -22.62 17.68
CA ALA A 204 -37.30 -23.64 17.12
C ALA A 204 -37.96 -24.48 16.02
N VAL A 205 -37.23 -24.77 14.93
CA VAL A 205 -37.46 -25.95 14.06
C VAL A 205 -36.11 -26.48 13.56
N GLU A 206 -35.95 -27.80 13.66
CA GLU A 206 -34.76 -28.60 13.36
C GLU A 206 -34.77 -29.12 11.89
N VAL A 207 -33.54 -29.28 11.36
CA VAL A 207 -33.09 -30.12 10.22
C VAL A 207 -33.36 -29.65 8.78
N ASP A 208 -32.31 -29.27 8.05
CA ASP A 208 -31.67 -30.15 7.04
C ASP A 208 -30.33 -29.57 6.54
N GLU A 209 -29.35 -30.46 6.36
CA GLU A 209 -28.01 -30.15 5.84
C GLU A 209 -28.11 -29.62 4.39
N ILE A 210 -27.59 -28.42 4.15
CA ILE A 210 -27.30 -27.92 2.81
C ILE A 210 -25.80 -27.61 2.77
N GLU A 211 -25.06 -28.39 1.98
CA GLU A 211 -23.70 -28.05 1.57
C GLU A 211 -23.72 -26.69 0.87
N VAL A 212 -23.19 -25.67 1.55
CA VAL A 212 -22.95 -24.35 0.95
C VAL A 212 -21.59 -24.41 0.27
N GLU A 213 -21.63 -24.64 -1.04
CA GLU A 213 -20.53 -24.34 -1.96
C GLU A 213 -20.06 -22.90 -1.71
N LYS A 214 -18.85 -22.74 -1.17
CA LYS A 214 -18.26 -21.44 -0.87
C LYS A 214 -17.97 -20.74 -2.20
N SER A 215 -18.95 -20.00 -2.67
CA SER A 215 -18.88 -19.08 -3.80
C SER A 215 -17.67 -18.18 -3.64
N THR A 216 -16.65 -18.43 -4.45
CA THR A 216 -15.51 -17.55 -4.67
C THR A 216 -16.07 -16.22 -5.19
N THR A 217 -16.16 -15.22 -4.34
CA THR A 217 -16.62 -13.89 -4.73
C THR A 217 -15.69 -12.84 -4.17
N ASN A 218 -14.79 -12.39 -5.04
CA ASN A 218 -14.29 -11.02 -5.18
C ASN A 218 -13.84 -10.30 -3.90
N TRP A 219 -12.69 -10.70 -3.34
CA TRP A 219 -12.00 -9.93 -2.29
C TRP A 219 -10.90 -8.98 -2.82
N PHE A 220 -10.61 -9.00 -4.13
CA PHE A 220 -9.55 -8.16 -4.71
C PHE A 220 -10.08 -6.82 -5.21
N SER A 221 -10.13 -5.81 -4.34
CA SER A 221 -10.11 -4.41 -4.77
C SER A 221 -8.66 -3.91 -4.89
N TRP A 222 -7.90 -4.55 -5.78
CA TRP A 222 -6.64 -4.03 -6.32
C TRP A 222 -6.79 -3.74 -7.84
N GLY A 223 -8.04 -3.59 -8.31
CA GLY A 223 -8.42 -3.53 -9.71
C GLY A 223 -8.89 -2.18 -10.24
N LEU A 224 -8.53 -1.04 -9.63
CA LEU A 224 -8.91 0.29 -10.14
C LEU A 224 -7.73 1.25 -10.34
N ALA A 225 -6.57 0.73 -10.73
CA ALA A 225 -5.52 1.51 -11.39
C ALA A 225 -5.30 0.98 -12.82
N GLY A 226 -6.22 1.26 -13.76
CA GLY A 226 -5.98 0.82 -15.14
C GLY A 226 -7.11 0.87 -16.15
N LEU A 227 -7.93 1.93 -16.23
CA LEU A 227 -8.82 2.13 -17.40
C LEU A 227 -8.88 3.59 -17.85
N PHE A 228 -7.81 4.05 -18.52
CA PHE A 228 -7.92 5.07 -19.55
C PHE A 228 -7.36 4.51 -20.86
N PHE A 229 -8.18 3.72 -21.57
CA PHE A 229 -7.92 3.40 -22.98
C PHE A 229 -9.00 3.98 -23.90
N ILE A 230 -8.48 4.72 -24.88
CA ILE A 230 -9.07 5.53 -25.93
C ILE A 230 -10.06 4.73 -26.79
N THR A 231 -11.24 5.30 -27.07
CA THR A 231 -11.97 5.00 -28.32
C THR A 231 -12.50 6.27 -28.99
N THR A 232 -11.72 6.79 -29.94
CA THR A 232 -12.27 7.56 -31.07
C THR A 232 -12.70 6.55 -32.13
N ILE A 233 -14.01 6.33 -32.34
CA ILE A 233 -14.54 5.75 -33.58
C ILE A 233 -15.89 6.41 -33.96
N ILE A 234 -15.78 7.30 -34.96
CA ILE A 234 -16.63 7.44 -36.17
C ILE A 234 -18.17 7.45 -35.97
N GLY A 235 -18.74 8.66 -35.99
CA GLY A 235 -20.15 8.87 -36.33
C GLY A 235 -20.37 8.81 -37.85
N PHE A 236 -20.93 7.71 -38.35
CA PHE A 236 -21.51 7.63 -39.70
C PHE A 236 -23.00 7.24 -39.59
N THR A 237 -23.86 8.21 -39.33
CA THR A 237 -25.31 8.03 -39.50
C THR A 237 -25.71 8.47 -40.91
N ARG A 238 -25.97 7.47 -41.76
CA ARG A 238 -26.82 7.61 -42.97
C ARG A 238 -28.19 8.16 -42.56
N LYS A 239 -28.61 9.26 -43.18
CA LYS A 239 -30.03 9.65 -43.23
C LYS A 239 -30.57 9.31 -44.62
N LYS A 240 -31.55 8.39 -44.66
CA LYS A 240 -32.45 8.19 -45.81
C LYS A 240 -33.48 9.31 -45.80
N ALA A 241 -33.53 10.09 -46.87
CA ALA A 241 -34.71 10.59 -47.58
C ALA A 241 -34.22 11.39 -48.78
#